data_AF-A0A8J5MVV6-F1
#
_entry.id   AF-A0A8J5MVV6-F1
#
_cell.length_a   1.000
_cell.length_b   1.000
_cell.length_c   1.000
_cell.angle_alpha   90.00
_cell.angle_beta   90.00
_cell.angle_gamma   90.00
#
_symmetry.space_group_name_H-M   'P 1'
#
loop_
_entity.id
_entity.type
_entity.pdbx_description
1 polymer ?
#
loop_
_entity_poly.entity_id
_entity_poly.type
_entity_poly.pdbx_seq_one_letter_code
_entity_poly.pdbx_strand_id
1 'polypeptide(L)'
;MRSLCAAWRPLWPECVLQRDFEGFKELEEEAVVHEISGEDEDKEESRIIPAKDLKDVFFCWSKLSKLAEDYHPDVGSVEKAISVFNDNVMNYFW
;
A
#
# COMPACT_ATOMS: atom_id res chain seq x y z
N MET A 1 9.37 24.13 -15.70
CA MET A 1 8.71 22.89 -15.24
C MET A 1 9.54 22.32 -14.11
N ARG A 2 9.05 22.31 -12.86
CA ARG A 2 9.73 21.60 -11.76
C ARG A 2 9.22 20.15 -11.82
N SER A 3 10.12 19.17 -11.96
CA SER A 3 9.72 17.77 -11.90
C SER A 3 9.19 17.45 -10.51
N LEU A 4 8.28 16.47 -10.41
CA LEU A 4 7.72 15.99 -9.14
C LEU A 4 8.83 15.72 -8.10
N CYS A 5 9.98 15.17 -8.54
CA CYS A 5 11.16 14.92 -7.72
C CYS A 5 11.72 16.16 -7.01
N ALA A 6 11.70 17.34 -7.66
CA ALA A 6 12.23 18.57 -7.08
C ALA A 6 11.28 19.18 -6.03
N ALA A 7 9.97 18.99 -6.21
CA ALA A 7 8.95 19.49 -5.30
C ALA A 7 8.77 18.58 -4.07
N TRP A 8 8.98 17.27 -4.23
CA TRP A 8 8.73 16.30 -3.16
C TRP A 8 9.88 16.19 -2.16
N ARG A 9 11.14 16.32 -2.61
CA ARG A 9 12.32 16.25 -1.72
C ARG A 9 12.23 17.06 -0.41
N PRO A 10 11.80 18.33 -0.40
CA PRO A 10 11.67 19.10 0.83
C PRO A 10 10.46 18.70 1.70
N LEU A 11 9.41 18.13 1.11
CA LEU A 11 8.19 17.71 1.82
C LEU A 11 8.28 16.29 2.39
N TRP A 12 9.16 15.47 1.83
CA TRP A 12 9.30 14.05 2.20
C TRP A 12 9.55 13.83 3.70
N PRO A 13 10.48 14.54 4.38
CA PRO A 13 10.76 14.33 5.80
C PRO A 13 9.60 14.71 6.73
N GLU A 14 8.71 15.61 6.29
CA GLU A 14 7.56 16.05 7.07
C GLU A 14 6.36 15.12 6.91
N CYS A 15 6.21 14.50 5.72
CA CYS A 15 5.06 13.68 5.37
C CYS A 15 5.25 12.19 5.67
N VAL A 16 6.48 11.69 5.69
CA VAL A 16 6.78 10.27 5.91
C VAL A 16 7.48 10.16 7.25
N LEU A 17 6.76 9.67 8.28
CA LEU A 17 7.41 9.19 9.51
C LEU A 17 8.50 8.21 9.08
N GLN A 18 9.74 8.46 9.52
CA GLN A 18 10.91 7.69 9.14
C GLN A 18 10.73 6.23 9.59
N ARG A 19 10.10 5.41 8.74
CA ARG A 19 10.23 3.97 8.76
C ARG A 19 11.46 3.68 7.92
N ASP A 20 12.57 3.41 8.57
CA ASP A 20 13.66 2.71 7.91
C ASP A 20 13.13 1.35 7.45
N PHE A 21 13.28 1.05 6.16
CA PHE A 21 12.98 -0.27 5.63
C PHE A 21 14.08 -1.28 5.99
N GLU A 22 14.85 -1.02 7.06
CA GLU A 22 15.83 -1.95 7.60
C GLU A 22 15.09 -3.18 8.15
N GLY A 23 15.17 -4.30 7.42
CA GLY A 23 14.54 -5.56 7.81
C GLY A 23 13.46 -6.08 6.85
N PHE A 24 13.24 -5.44 5.69
CA PHE A 24 12.46 -6.05 4.61
C PHE A 24 13.26 -7.23 4.00
N LYS A 25 13.21 -8.39 4.66
CA LYS A 25 13.64 -9.64 4.07
C LYS A 25 12.52 -10.04 3.11
N GLU A 26 12.83 -10.24 1.83
CA GLU A 26 11.94 -10.98 0.93
C GLU A 26 11.62 -12.29 1.65
N LEU A 27 10.42 -12.39 2.21
CA LEU A 27 9.88 -13.66 2.62
C LEU A 27 9.56 -14.33 1.29
N GLU A 28 10.53 -15.12 0.80
CA GLU A 28 10.27 -16.16 -0.17
C GLU A 28 9.01 -16.91 0.26
N GLU A 29 8.20 -17.22 -0.74
CA GLU A 29 6.87 -17.85 -0.75
C GLU A 29 6.73 -19.07 0.18
N GLU A 30 6.78 -18.89 1.50
CA GLU A 30 6.15 -19.81 2.43
C GLU A 30 4.74 -19.31 2.67
N ALA A 31 3.84 -19.82 1.83
CA ALA A 31 2.43 -19.90 2.12
C ALA A 31 2.26 -20.60 3.48
N VAL A 32 2.29 -19.83 4.56
CA VAL A 32 1.73 -20.24 5.84
C VAL A 32 0.22 -20.24 5.67
N VAL A 33 -0.28 -21.28 5.01
CA VAL A 33 -1.61 -21.81 5.28
C VAL A 33 -1.58 -22.20 6.75
N HIS A 34 -1.97 -21.26 7.61
CA HIS A 34 -2.34 -21.58 8.96
C HIS A 34 -3.57 -22.50 8.83
N GLU A 35 -3.36 -23.80 9.02
CA GLU A 35 -4.43 -24.76 9.27
C GLU A 35 -5.26 -24.20 10.43
N ILE A 36 -6.49 -23.79 10.12
CA ILE A 36 -7.44 -23.23 11.07
C ILE A 36 -7.89 -24.39 11.97
N SER A 37 -7.18 -24.60 13.09
CA SER A 37 -7.70 -25.38 14.21
C SER A 37 -8.70 -24.51 14.94
N GLY A 38 -10.00 -24.84 14.81
CA GLY A 38 -11.13 -24.04 15.24
C GLY A 38 -11.31 -23.93 16.76
N GLU A 39 -10.47 -23.16 17.43
CA GLU A 39 -10.64 -22.81 18.87
C GLU A 39 -10.40 -21.32 19.20
N ASP A 40 -10.45 -20.40 18.23
CA ASP A 40 -10.29 -18.94 18.45
C ASP A 40 -11.39 -18.11 17.74
N GLU A 41 -12.65 -18.54 17.80
CA GLU A 41 -13.78 -17.85 17.13
C GLU A 41 -14.08 -16.42 17.68
N ASP A 42 -13.51 -16.04 18.84
CA ASP A 42 -13.79 -14.74 19.50
C ASP A 42 -12.74 -13.63 19.24
N LYS A 43 -11.66 -13.87 18.48
CA LYS A 43 -10.64 -12.83 18.18
C LYS A 43 -10.69 -12.27 16.76
N GLU A 44 -11.25 -13.03 15.81
CA GLU A 44 -11.35 -12.66 14.40
C GLU A 44 -12.38 -11.53 14.19
N GLU A 45 -13.44 -11.48 15.01
CA GLU A 45 -14.55 -10.54 14.87
C GLU A 45 -14.21 -9.10 15.29
N SER A 46 -13.00 -8.84 15.82
CA SER A 46 -12.60 -7.51 16.33
C SER A 46 -11.93 -6.58 15.31
N ARG A 47 -11.78 -6.98 14.03
CA ARG A 47 -11.14 -6.13 12.99
C ARG A 47 -12.04 -5.82 11.80
N ILE A 48 -13.34 -5.66 12.03
CA ILE A 48 -14.22 -5.09 11.00
C ILE A 48 -13.79 -3.64 10.75
N ILE A 49 -13.10 -3.40 9.64
CA ILE A 49 -12.71 -2.05 9.22
C ILE A 49 -14.00 -1.28 8.90
N PRO A 50 -14.22 -0.09 9.49
CA PRO A 50 -15.38 0.71 9.16
C PRO A 50 -15.44 1.02 7.67
N ALA A 51 -16.62 0.92 7.05
CA ALA A 51 -16.78 1.18 5.61
C ALA A 51 -16.32 2.58 5.19
N LYS A 52 -16.37 3.56 6.10
CA LYS A 52 -15.80 4.89 5.90
C LYS A 52 -14.29 4.83 5.70
N ASP A 53 -13.59 4.11 6.56
CA ASP A 53 -12.13 4.03 6.53
C ASP A 53 -11.67 3.22 5.31
N LEU A 54 -12.42 2.19 4.91
CA LEU A 54 -12.18 1.48 3.66
C LEU A 54 -12.34 2.38 2.42
N LYS A 55 -13.39 3.21 2.39
CA LYS A 55 -13.60 4.20 1.32
C LYS A 55 -12.48 5.24 1.29
N ASP A 56 -12.01 5.68 2.45
CA ASP A 56 -10.90 6.63 2.56
C ASP A 56 -9.60 6.03 1.99
N VAL A 57 -9.34 4.74 2.24
CA VAL A 57 -8.20 4.01 1.63
C VAL A 57 -8.31 3.97 0.11
N PHE A 58 -9.46 3.54 -0.44
CA PHE A 58 -9.66 3.51 -1.89
C PHE A 58 -9.51 4.89 -2.54
N PHE A 59 -10.03 5.93 -1.88
CA PHE A 59 -9.95 7.30 -2.37
C PHE A 59 -8.52 7.85 -2.36
N CYS A 60 -7.78 7.63 -1.28
CA CYS A 60 -6.37 8.01 -1.18
C CYS A 60 -5.52 7.30 -2.23
N TRP A 61 -5.74 6.00 -2.42
CA TRP A 61 -5.03 5.21 -3.43
C TRP A 61 -5.32 5.73 -4.85
N SER A 62 -6.59 5.95 -5.20
CA SER A 62 -7.00 6.49 -6.51
C SER A 62 -6.36 7.85 -6.81
N LYS A 63 -6.25 8.74 -5.81
CA LYS A 63 -5.56 10.02 -5.97
C LYS A 63 -4.06 9.85 -6.20
N LEU A 64 -3.42 8.97 -5.44
CA LEU A 64 -1.98 8.75 -5.52
C LEU A 64 -1.59 8.10 -6.86
N SER A 65 -2.29 7.05 -7.29
CA SER A 65 -2.03 6.39 -8.57
C SER A 65 -2.18 7.37 -9.73
N LYS A 66 -3.25 8.16 -9.74
CA LYS A 66 -3.48 9.18 -10.77
C LYS A 66 -2.38 10.24 -10.82
N LEU A 67 -1.93 10.72 -9.66
CA LEU A 67 -0.82 11.68 -9.58
C LEU A 67 0.48 11.08 -10.14
N ALA A 68 0.76 9.81 -9.86
CA ALA A 68 1.94 9.13 -10.38
C ALA A 68 1.86 8.98 -11.91
N GLU A 69 0.71 8.55 -12.45
CA GLU A 69 0.47 8.43 -13.89
C GLU A 69 0.65 9.76 -14.62
N ASP A 70 0.16 10.87 -14.03
CA ASP A 70 0.15 12.18 -14.69
C ASP A 70 1.53 12.86 -14.70
N TYR A 71 2.40 12.59 -13.71
CA TYR A 71 3.62 13.38 -13.48
C TYR A 71 4.93 12.58 -13.39
N HIS A 72 4.90 11.26 -13.26
CA HIS A 72 6.13 10.47 -13.20
C HIS A 72 6.75 10.35 -14.60
N PRO A 73 8.07 10.55 -14.75
CA PRO A 73 8.72 10.52 -16.06
C PRO A 73 8.86 9.12 -16.66
N ASP A 74 8.75 8.07 -15.84
CA ASP A 74 8.83 6.68 -16.26
C ASP A 74 7.49 5.98 -16.02
N VAL A 75 6.73 5.81 -17.11
CA VAL A 75 5.39 5.20 -17.09
C VAL A 75 5.45 3.71 -16.75
N GLY A 76 6.45 2.97 -17.25
CA GLY A 76 6.55 1.53 -17.01
C GLY A 76 6.82 1.21 -15.54
N SER A 77 7.65 2.03 -14.88
CA SER A 77 7.85 1.92 -13.42
C SER A 77 6.57 2.23 -12.64
N VAL A 78 5.75 3.20 -13.08
CA VAL A 78 4.46 3.51 -12.43
C VAL A 78 3.46 2.37 -12.60
N GLU A 79 3.28 1.87 -13.81
CA GLU A 79 2.36 0.76 -14.09
C GLU A 79 2.71 -0.47 -13.25
N LYS A 80 4.01 -0.82 -13.18
CA LYS A 80 4.48 -1.91 -12.34
C LYS A 80 4.19 -1.67 -10.85
N ALA A 81 4.46 -0.47 -10.34
CA ALA A 81 4.23 -0.14 -8.94
C ALA A 81 2.73 -0.18 -8.58
N ILE A 82 1.87 0.33 -9.47
CA ILE A 82 0.41 0.26 -9.31
C ILE A 82 -0.06 -1.19 -9.28
N SER A 83 0.41 -2.03 -10.22
CA SER A 83 0.06 -3.47 -10.24
C SER A 83 0.46 -4.14 -8.94
N VAL A 84 1.72 -3.98 -8.51
CA VAL A 84 2.24 -4.59 -7.28
C VAL A 84 1.43 -4.17 -6.05
N PHE A 85 1.07 -2.89 -5.92
CA PHE A 85 0.27 -2.44 -4.80
C PHE A 85 -1.17 -2.97 -4.86
N ASN A 86 -1.76 -3.03 -6.05
CA ASN A 86 -3.09 -3.59 -6.23
C ASN A 86 -3.12 -5.08 -5.86
N ASP A 87 -2.17 -5.87 -6.35
CA ASP A 87 -2.13 -7.32 -6.17
C ASP A 87 -1.86 -7.71 -4.70
N ASN A 88 -0.98 -6.97 -4.02
CA ASN A 88 -0.53 -7.33 -2.66
C ASN A 88 -1.30 -6.65 -1.53
N VAL A 89 -1.91 -5.48 -1.77
CA VAL A 89 -2.58 -4.69 -0.72
C VAL A 89 -4.07 -4.54 -1.04
N MET A 90 -4.40 -4.05 -2.23
CA MET A 90 -5.80 -3.69 -2.53
C MET A 90 -6.70 -4.90 -2.76
N ASN A 91 -6.16 -5.97 -3.34
CA ASN A 91 -6.89 -7.22 -3.61
C ASN A 91 -7.43 -7.88 -2.33
N TYR A 92 -6.82 -7.63 -1.17
CA TYR A 92 -7.36 -8.11 0.11
C TYR A 92 -8.70 -7.44 0.48
N PHE A 93 -8.98 -6.26 -0.07
CA PHE A 93 -10.17 -5.47 0.24
C PHE A 93 -11.24 -5.46 -0.86
N TRP A 94 -10.97 -6.09 -2.00
CA TRP A 94 -11.89 -6.20 -3.14
C TRP A 94 -12.65 -7.52 -3.11
#